data_AF-A0A2E5UNJ6-F1
#
_entry.id   AF-A0A2E5UNJ6-F1
#
_cell.length_a   1.000
_cell.length_b   1.000
_cell.length_c   1.000
_cell.angle_alpha   90.00
_cell.angle_beta   90.00
_cell.angle_gamma   90.00
#
_symmetry.space_group_name_H-M   'P 1'
#
loop_
_entity.id
_entity.type
_entity.pdbx_description
1 polymer ?
#
loop_
_entity_poly.entity_id
_entity_poly.type
_entity_poly.pdbx_seq_one_letter_code
_entity_poly.pdbx_strand_id
1 'polypeptide(L)'
;MKKQEIKRDIIREKIINFLNYLIDNSKNVWLAFILIVAIIFLSTYLSSQNNKKLADSNLKMGLLLNKSIANNTSDSILVKEFKESLDQTVSQTDYNQSFIYLLSNAFENENYEYVKNLLSDNNFKSEDDMLNAFILRLKAEFLYADNLSKSSRLFLESIELVPSYDLKIQWSSDLIDIYINNSKINESKNVLEFLKNQIDDDINLSNSEKNNLKFIEAKLEYLSN
;
A
#
# COMPACT_ATOMS: atom_id res chain seq x y z
N MET A 1 -1.29 30.23 77.69
CA MET A 1 -0.87 30.60 76.31
C MET A 1 -1.34 29.52 75.36
N LYS A 2 -2.34 29.79 74.51
CA LYS A 2 -2.75 28.86 73.46
C LYS A 2 -2.08 29.30 72.16
N LYS A 3 -1.12 28.49 71.67
CA LYS A 3 -0.52 28.66 70.34
C LYS A 3 -1.62 28.44 69.30
N GLN A 4 -1.91 29.46 68.50
CA GLN A 4 -2.71 29.30 67.29
C GLN A 4 -1.79 28.72 66.21
N GLU A 5 -2.00 27.45 65.87
CA GLU A 5 -1.38 26.86 64.68
C GLU A 5 -2.11 27.37 63.45
N ILE A 6 -1.40 28.15 62.63
CA ILE A 6 -1.87 28.63 61.33
C ILE A 6 -2.04 27.39 60.44
N LYS A 7 -3.28 27.05 60.07
CA LYS A 7 -3.56 26.05 59.03
C LYS A 7 -2.87 26.50 57.74
N ARG A 8 -1.77 25.84 57.38
CA ARG A 8 -1.09 26.05 56.08
C ARG A 8 -2.00 25.53 54.97
N ASP A 9 -2.33 26.41 54.04
CA ASP A 9 -3.05 26.05 52.83
C ASP A 9 -2.06 25.45 51.82
N ILE A 10 -2.05 24.12 51.76
CA ILE A 10 -1.13 23.31 50.96
C ILE A 10 -1.26 23.63 49.46
N ILE A 11 -2.46 23.97 48.99
CA ILE A 11 -2.71 24.29 47.57
C ILE A 11 -2.07 25.64 47.24
N ARG A 12 -2.30 26.63 48.10
CA ARG A 12 -1.71 27.96 47.96
C ARG A 12 -0.19 27.91 48.01
N GLU A 13 0.39 27.11 48.91
CA GLU A 13 1.84 26.95 49.04
C GLU A 13 2.46 26.29 47.81
N LYS A 14 1.80 25.28 47.22
CA LYS A 14 2.23 24.69 45.94
C LYS A 14 2.19 25.68 44.78
N ILE A 15 1.14 26.49 44.69
CA ILE A 15 1.02 27.53 43.65
C ILE A 15 2.11 28.59 43.82
N ILE A 16 2.34 29.06 45.06
CA ILE A 16 3.39 30.07 45.34
C ILE A 16 4.78 29.49 45.06
N ASN A 17 5.05 28.25 45.45
CA ASN A 17 6.34 27.61 45.18
C ASN A 17 6.56 27.39 43.68
N PHE A 18 5.51 27.06 42.93
CA PHE A 18 5.56 26.99 41.47
C PHE A 18 5.83 28.36 40.82
N LEU A 19 5.14 29.41 41.28
CA LEU A 19 5.37 30.78 40.80
C LEU A 19 6.79 31.26 41.11
N ASN A 20 7.27 31.03 42.33
CA ASN A 20 8.65 31.37 42.72
C ASN A 20 9.66 30.60 41.88
N TYR A 21 9.44 29.31 41.61
CA TYR A 21 10.29 28.53 40.71
C TYR A 21 10.35 29.12 39.29
N LEU A 22 9.21 29.57 38.75
CA LEU A 22 9.15 30.23 37.45
C LEU A 22 9.86 31.59 37.44
N ILE A 23 9.81 32.33 38.55
CA ILE A 23 10.46 33.64 38.69
C ILE A 23 11.98 33.48 38.84
N ASP A 24 12.42 32.59 39.72
CA ASP A 24 13.83 32.32 40.03
C ASP A 24 14.58 31.72 38.82
N ASN A 25 13.87 30.93 38.00
CA ASN A 25 14.41 30.34 36.77
C ASN A 25 13.86 31.01 35.50
N SER A 26 13.35 32.24 35.61
CA SER A 26 12.64 32.94 34.52
C SER A 26 13.38 32.92 33.18
N LYS A 27 14.70 33.12 33.18
CA LYS A 27 15.52 33.05 31.96
C LYS A 27 15.45 31.68 31.28
N ASN A 28 15.53 30.58 32.03
CA ASN A 28 15.46 29.22 31.50
C ASN A 28 14.03 28.86 31.06
N VAL A 29 13.02 29.33 31.78
CA VAL A 29 11.60 29.16 31.42
C VAL A 29 11.30 29.87 30.10
N TRP A 30 11.75 31.12 29.95
CA TRP A 30 11.57 31.87 28.70
C TRP A 30 12.31 31.23 27.53
N LEU A 31 13.52 30.71 27.75
CA LEU A 31 14.29 30.01 26.72
C LEU A 31 13.61 28.71 26.28
N ALA A 32 13.11 27.91 27.23
CA ALA A 32 12.32 26.71 26.94
C ALA A 32 11.01 27.05 26.20
N PHE A 33 10.32 28.12 26.60
CA PHE A 33 9.12 28.59 25.92
C PHE A 33 9.40 28.99 24.47
N ILE A 34 10.46 29.78 24.22
CA ILE A 34 10.88 30.16 22.86
C ILE A 34 11.22 28.93 22.02
N LEU A 35 11.90 27.94 22.59
CA LEU A 35 12.24 26.70 21.90
C LEU A 35 10.98 25.94 21.47
N ILE A 36 9.99 25.80 22.37
CA ILE A 36 8.71 25.13 22.08
C ILE A 36 7.97 25.88 20.98
N VAL A 37 7.88 27.21 21.07
CA VAL A 37 7.23 28.04 20.04
C VAL A 37 7.94 27.91 18.69
N ALA A 38 9.27 27.88 18.67
CA ALA A 38 10.06 27.69 17.45
C ALA A 38 9.81 26.31 16.82
N ILE A 39 9.72 25.25 17.62
CA ILE A 39 9.42 23.89 17.15
C ILE A 39 8.01 23.83 16.56
N ILE A 40 7.02 24.41 17.23
CA ILE A 40 5.63 24.48 16.74
C ILE A 40 5.60 25.25 15.42
N PHE A 41 6.22 26.43 15.38
CA PHE A 41 6.25 27.27 14.18
C PHE A 41 6.92 26.57 13.00
N LEU A 42 8.06 25.91 13.23
CA LEU A 42 8.76 25.13 12.20
C LEU A 42 7.89 23.98 11.69
N SER A 43 7.24 23.25 12.60
CA SER A 43 6.34 22.15 12.24
C SER A 43 5.13 22.63 11.44
N THR A 44 4.50 23.73 11.85
CA THR A 44 3.36 24.34 11.14
C THR A 44 3.77 24.87 9.77
N TYR A 45 4.94 25.51 9.66
CA TYR A 45 5.45 26.04 8.40
C TYR A 45 5.75 24.92 7.39
N LEU A 46 6.43 23.85 7.82
CA LEU A 46 6.71 22.68 6.98
C LEU A 46 5.42 21.97 6.56
N SER A 47 4.47 21.80 7.49
CA SER A 47 3.16 21.21 7.20
C SER A 47 2.35 22.06 6.20
N SER A 48 2.35 23.38 6.35
CA SER A 48 1.65 24.30 5.44
C SER A 48 2.21 24.25 4.01
N GLN A 49 3.53 24.17 3.86
CA GLN A 49 4.14 23.98 2.55
C GLN A 49 3.74 22.65 1.91
N ASN A 50 3.73 21.56 2.69
CA ASN A 50 3.32 20.26 2.19
C ASN A 50 1.84 20.26 1.75
N ASN A 51 0.97 20.86 2.55
CA ASN A 51 -0.46 20.94 2.24
C ASN A 51 -0.74 21.79 0.99
N LYS A 52 0.02 22.87 0.76
CA LYS A 52 -0.08 23.65 -0.48
C LYS A 52 0.35 22.84 -1.70
N LYS A 53 1.48 22.12 -1.61
CA LYS A 53 1.96 21.24 -2.68
C LYS A 53 0.95 20.14 -3.01
N LEU A 54 0.35 19.53 -2.00
CA LEU A 54 -0.70 18.52 -2.19
C LEU A 54 -1.96 19.11 -2.83
N ALA A 55 -2.39 20.30 -2.41
CA ALA A 55 -3.55 20.97 -3.01
C ALA A 55 -3.33 21.31 -4.50
N ASP A 56 -2.15 21.84 -4.83
CA ASP A 56 -1.78 22.14 -6.22
C ASP A 56 -1.66 20.86 -7.07
N SER A 57 -1.09 19.79 -6.50
CA SER A 57 -1.03 18.47 -7.13
C SER A 57 -2.42 17.90 -7.40
N ASN A 58 -3.30 17.89 -6.41
CA ASN A 58 -4.67 17.38 -6.54
C ASN A 58 -5.44 18.17 -7.62
N LEU A 59 -5.24 19.48 -7.70
CA LEU A 59 -5.84 20.31 -8.74
C LEU A 59 -5.30 19.95 -10.13
N LYS A 60 -3.97 19.79 -10.27
CA LYS A 60 -3.36 19.30 -11.51
C LYS A 60 -3.94 17.93 -11.89
N MET A 61 -4.04 17.00 -10.93
CA MET A 61 -4.59 15.67 -11.14
C MET A 61 -6.05 15.70 -11.62
N GLY A 62 -6.91 16.49 -10.97
CA GLY A 62 -8.30 16.66 -11.39
C GLY A 62 -8.42 17.21 -12.81
N LEU A 63 -7.52 18.11 -13.22
CA LEU A 63 -7.45 18.58 -14.60
C LEU A 63 -6.99 17.48 -15.58
N LEU A 64 -6.04 16.64 -15.19
CA LEU A 64 -5.58 15.50 -15.99
C LEU A 64 -6.68 14.48 -16.23
N LEU A 65 -7.41 14.11 -15.18
CA LEU A 65 -8.56 13.20 -15.29
C LEU A 65 -9.65 13.78 -16.20
N ASN A 66 -9.98 15.06 -16.04
CA ASN A 66 -10.94 15.70 -16.91
C ASN A 66 -10.47 15.71 -18.37
N LYS A 67 -9.17 15.95 -18.63
CA LYS A 67 -8.61 15.86 -19.98
C LYS A 67 -8.65 14.43 -20.54
N SER A 68 -8.32 13.41 -19.73
CA SER A 68 -8.33 12.01 -20.18
C SER A 68 -9.75 11.50 -20.47
N ILE A 69 -10.75 11.98 -19.74
CA ILE A 69 -12.16 11.63 -19.96
C ILE A 69 -12.75 12.43 -21.14
N ALA A 70 -12.43 13.72 -21.27
CA ALA A 70 -13.07 14.62 -22.23
C ALA A 70 -12.47 14.57 -23.65
N ASN A 71 -11.19 14.20 -23.82
CA ASN A 71 -10.53 14.28 -25.12
C ASN A 71 -9.87 12.95 -25.53
N ASN A 72 -10.14 12.51 -26.77
CA ASN A 72 -9.27 11.62 -27.57
C ASN A 72 -7.98 12.35 -28.06
N THR A 73 -7.43 13.30 -27.29
CA THR A 73 -6.22 14.04 -27.70
C THR A 73 -4.98 13.27 -27.30
N SER A 74 -4.07 13.11 -28.27
CA SER A 74 -2.75 12.45 -28.19
C SER A 74 -2.30 12.02 -26.80
N ASP A 75 -2.47 10.73 -26.48
CA ASP A 75 -2.07 10.09 -25.22
C ASP A 75 -0.68 10.51 -24.72
N SER A 76 0.23 10.82 -25.64
CA SER A 76 1.59 11.28 -25.35
C SER A 76 1.72 12.46 -24.37
N ILE A 77 0.79 13.43 -24.37
CA ILE A 77 0.86 14.60 -23.48
C ILE A 77 0.44 14.19 -22.06
N LEU A 78 -0.63 13.40 -21.93
CA LEU A 78 -1.12 12.90 -20.65
C LEU A 78 -0.11 11.95 -20.00
N VAL A 79 0.49 11.05 -20.79
CA VAL A 79 1.54 10.14 -20.32
C VAL A 79 2.71 10.91 -19.70
N LYS A 80 3.12 12.04 -20.29
CA LYS A 80 4.19 12.87 -19.71
C LYS A 80 3.76 13.47 -18.37
N GLU A 81 2.56 14.04 -18.30
CA GLU A 81 2.07 14.71 -17.08
C GLU A 81 1.86 13.71 -15.92
N PHE A 82 1.43 12.47 -16.21
CA PHE A 82 1.33 11.39 -15.22
C PHE A 82 2.68 10.79 -14.83
N LYS A 83 3.68 10.78 -15.71
CA LYS A 83 5.05 10.39 -15.33
C LYS A 83 5.62 11.35 -14.30
N GLU A 84 5.45 12.65 -14.53
CA GLU A 84 5.89 13.69 -13.60
C GLU A 84 5.22 13.60 -12.23
N SER A 85 3.96 13.12 -12.13
CA SER A 85 3.29 12.97 -10.84
C SER A 85 3.81 11.80 -10.01
N LEU A 86 4.33 10.74 -10.64
CA LEU A 86 4.96 9.63 -9.89
C LEU A 86 6.25 10.06 -9.19
N ASP A 87 6.98 11.03 -9.76
CA ASP A 87 8.24 11.54 -9.22
C ASP A 87 8.06 12.69 -8.19
N GLN A 88 6.83 13.18 -8.03
CA GLN A 88 6.50 14.29 -7.14
C GLN A 88 5.84 13.81 -5.83
N THR A 89 5.92 14.63 -4.79
CA THR A 89 5.15 14.40 -3.55
C THR A 89 3.68 14.67 -3.81
N VAL A 90 2.94 13.63 -4.19
CA VAL A 90 1.50 13.66 -4.46
C VAL A 90 0.73 12.85 -3.41
N SER A 91 -0.60 12.97 -3.40
CA SER A 91 -1.43 12.12 -2.54
C SER A 91 -1.34 10.65 -2.99
N GLN A 92 -1.57 9.69 -2.08
CA GLN A 92 -1.55 8.27 -2.44
C GLN A 92 -2.59 7.93 -3.52
N THR A 93 -3.75 8.59 -3.47
CA THR A 93 -4.82 8.42 -4.47
C THR A 93 -4.36 8.90 -5.85
N ASP A 94 -3.74 10.08 -5.93
CA ASP A 94 -3.21 10.63 -7.18
C ASP A 94 -2.08 9.76 -7.74
N TYR A 95 -1.20 9.26 -6.87
CA TYR A 95 -0.16 8.31 -7.25
C TYR A 95 -0.76 7.06 -7.88
N ASN A 96 -1.73 6.42 -7.21
CA ASN A 96 -2.37 5.20 -7.68
C ASN A 96 -3.07 5.40 -9.04
N GLN A 97 -3.76 6.53 -9.22
CA GLN A 97 -4.42 6.84 -10.50
C GLN A 97 -3.41 7.05 -11.63
N SER A 98 -2.34 7.79 -11.36
CA SER A 98 -1.24 8.00 -12.31
C SER A 98 -0.60 6.67 -12.69
N PHE A 99 -0.33 5.84 -11.69
CA PHE A 99 0.25 4.52 -11.87
C PHE A 99 -0.64 3.62 -12.74
N ILE A 100 -1.93 3.52 -12.44
CA ILE A 100 -2.89 2.70 -13.21
C ILE A 100 -2.99 3.21 -14.65
N TYR A 101 -3.09 4.53 -14.86
CA TYR A 101 -3.16 5.11 -16.20
C TYR A 101 -1.90 4.77 -17.02
N LEU A 102 -0.72 4.98 -16.44
CA LEU A 102 0.55 4.68 -17.11
C LEU A 102 0.72 3.19 -17.39
N LEU A 103 0.27 2.33 -16.47
CA LEU A 103 0.27 0.89 -16.65
C LEU A 103 -0.65 0.47 -17.81
N SER A 104 -1.88 0.98 -17.86
CA SER A 104 -2.83 0.71 -18.95
C SER A 104 -2.29 1.17 -20.30
N ASN A 105 -1.78 2.41 -20.35
CA ASN A 105 -1.20 2.97 -21.55
C ASN A 105 0.02 2.14 -22.02
N ALA A 106 0.87 1.69 -21.09
CA ALA A 106 2.01 0.84 -21.43
C ALA A 106 1.57 -0.51 -22.02
N PHE A 107 0.50 -1.12 -21.51
CA PHE A 107 -0.08 -2.34 -22.10
C PHE A 107 -0.66 -2.12 -23.49
N GLU A 108 -1.46 -1.06 -23.68
CA GLU A 108 -2.08 -0.72 -24.97
C GLU A 108 -1.04 -0.45 -26.06
N ASN A 109 0.15 0.04 -25.66
CA ASN A 109 1.26 0.31 -26.58
C ASN A 109 2.32 -0.80 -26.57
N GLU A 110 2.02 -1.97 -26.00
CA GLU A 110 2.92 -3.14 -25.93
C GLU A 110 4.31 -2.84 -25.35
N ASN A 111 4.42 -1.81 -24.50
CA ASN A 111 5.67 -1.36 -23.91
C ASN A 111 5.96 -2.12 -22.60
N TYR A 112 6.21 -3.41 -22.72
CA TYR A 112 6.40 -4.32 -21.58
C TYR A 112 7.64 -4.01 -20.73
N GLU A 113 8.69 -3.42 -21.33
CA GLU A 113 9.84 -2.91 -20.58
C GLU A 113 9.42 -1.78 -19.62
N TYR A 114 8.58 -0.86 -20.08
CA TYR A 114 8.07 0.20 -19.20
C TYR A 114 7.13 -0.34 -18.13
N VAL A 115 6.29 -1.35 -18.45
CA VAL A 115 5.48 -2.07 -17.45
C VAL A 115 6.38 -2.68 -16.36
N LYS A 116 7.45 -3.38 -16.75
CA LYS A 116 8.39 -4.00 -15.81
C LYS A 116 9.02 -2.97 -14.88
N ASN A 117 9.42 -1.81 -15.43
CA ASN A 117 9.96 -0.71 -14.64
C ASN A 117 8.94 -0.18 -13.62
N LEU A 118 7.71 0.12 -14.06
CA LEU A 118 6.63 0.55 -13.17
C LEU A 118 6.36 -0.47 -12.05
N LEU A 119 6.32 -1.76 -12.35
CA LEU A 119 6.04 -2.79 -11.34
C LEU A 119 7.21 -3.01 -10.36
N SER A 120 8.45 -2.76 -10.80
CA SER A 120 9.64 -3.00 -9.98
C SER A 120 9.79 -2.00 -8.83
N ASP A 121 9.55 -0.71 -9.10
CA ASP A 121 9.80 0.41 -8.20
C ASP A 121 8.56 1.32 -8.13
N ASN A 122 7.55 0.89 -7.37
CA ASN A 122 6.35 1.67 -7.13
C ASN A 122 5.93 1.71 -5.67
N ASN A 123 5.18 2.76 -5.35
CA ASN A 123 4.57 3.02 -4.06
C ASN A 123 3.06 2.75 -4.11
N PHE A 124 2.61 1.85 -4.99
CA PHE A 124 1.18 1.57 -5.13
C PHE A 124 0.64 0.97 -3.83
N LYS A 125 -0.41 1.57 -3.29
CA LYS A 125 -1.09 1.08 -2.09
C LYS A 125 -2.54 1.51 -2.10
N SER A 126 -3.45 0.55 -2.09
CA SER A 126 -4.89 0.78 -1.97
C SER A 126 -5.42 0.24 -0.63
N GLU A 127 -6.59 0.73 -0.21
CA GLU A 127 -7.40 0.06 0.82
C GLU A 127 -8.23 -1.09 0.23
N ASP A 128 -8.25 -1.21 -1.11
CA ASP A 128 -8.90 -2.29 -1.84
C ASP A 128 -7.96 -3.49 -2.00
N ASP A 129 -8.24 -4.57 -1.26
CA ASP A 129 -7.50 -5.82 -1.29
C ASP A 129 -7.47 -6.46 -2.68
N MET A 130 -8.58 -6.39 -3.42
CA MET A 130 -8.66 -6.92 -4.78
C MET A 130 -7.66 -6.22 -5.70
N LEU A 131 -7.62 -4.90 -5.63
CA LEU A 131 -6.72 -4.09 -6.46
C LEU A 131 -5.25 -4.34 -6.10
N ASN A 132 -4.93 -4.41 -4.81
CA ASN A 132 -3.60 -4.77 -4.34
C ASN A 132 -3.19 -6.18 -4.83
N ALA A 133 -4.11 -7.15 -4.76
CA ALA A 133 -3.88 -8.51 -5.20
C ALA A 133 -3.58 -8.59 -6.71
N PHE A 134 -4.30 -7.83 -7.53
CA PHE A 134 -4.01 -7.75 -8.97
C PHE A 134 -2.64 -7.16 -9.28
N ILE A 135 -2.23 -6.09 -8.60
CA ILE A 135 -0.89 -5.50 -8.80
C ILE A 135 0.21 -6.48 -8.37
N LEU A 136 0.02 -7.20 -7.26
CA LEU A 136 0.96 -8.23 -6.81
C LEU A 136 1.06 -9.38 -7.81
N ARG A 137 -0.08 -9.89 -8.29
CA ARG A 137 -0.12 -10.94 -9.31
C ARG A 137 0.59 -10.50 -10.58
N LEU A 138 0.30 -9.29 -11.06
CA LEU A 138 0.94 -8.76 -12.27
C LEU A 138 2.46 -8.65 -12.11
N LYS A 139 2.92 -8.15 -10.95
CA LYS A 139 4.34 -8.09 -10.62
C LYS A 139 4.97 -9.50 -10.59
N ALA A 140 4.24 -10.50 -10.10
CA ALA A 140 4.68 -11.89 -10.10
C ALA A 140 4.87 -12.43 -11.53
N GLU A 141 3.92 -12.18 -12.43
CA GLU A 141 3.97 -12.60 -13.83
C GLU A 141 5.18 -11.98 -14.57
N PHE A 142 5.46 -10.68 -14.36
CA PHE A 142 6.63 -10.02 -14.97
C PHE A 142 7.98 -10.47 -14.39
N LEU A 143 8.00 -10.99 -13.16
CA LEU A 143 9.21 -11.52 -12.51
C LEU A 143 9.43 -13.02 -12.76
N TYR A 144 8.42 -13.73 -13.27
CA TYR A 144 8.45 -15.18 -13.42
C TYR A 144 9.68 -15.67 -14.19
N ALA A 145 9.97 -15.04 -15.34
CA ALA A 145 11.09 -15.42 -16.20
C ALA A 145 12.47 -15.17 -15.55
N ASP A 146 12.58 -14.15 -14.70
CA ASP A 146 13.86 -13.74 -14.11
C ASP A 146 14.15 -14.44 -12.77
N ASN A 147 13.11 -14.64 -11.96
CA ASN A 147 13.24 -15.15 -10.61
C ASN A 147 11.95 -15.84 -10.16
N LEU A 148 11.85 -17.13 -10.46
CA LEU A 148 10.72 -17.97 -10.06
C LEU A 148 10.45 -17.91 -8.56
N SER A 149 11.48 -17.94 -7.70
CA SER A 149 11.27 -17.92 -6.25
C SER A 149 10.60 -16.64 -5.77
N LYS A 150 11.06 -15.48 -6.26
CA LYS A 150 10.46 -14.17 -5.92
C LYS A 150 9.06 -14.04 -6.53
N SER A 151 8.89 -14.50 -7.77
CA SER A 151 7.59 -14.52 -8.46
C SER A 151 6.57 -15.37 -7.70
N SER A 152 6.90 -16.60 -7.33
CA SER A 152 5.99 -17.48 -6.59
C SER A 152 5.58 -16.93 -5.23
N ARG A 153 6.48 -16.22 -4.53
CA ARG A 153 6.12 -15.53 -3.27
C ARG A 153 5.06 -14.45 -3.50
N LEU A 154 5.24 -13.62 -4.53
CA LEU A 154 4.27 -12.59 -4.89
C LEU A 154 2.94 -13.18 -5.37
N PHE A 155 2.96 -14.31 -6.08
CA PHE A 155 1.76 -15.06 -6.41
C PHE A 155 1.01 -15.51 -5.15
N LEU A 156 1.70 -16.12 -4.18
CA LEU A 156 1.08 -16.56 -2.92
C LEU A 156 0.49 -15.38 -2.14
N GLU A 157 1.23 -14.27 -2.03
CA GLU A 157 0.74 -13.02 -1.41
C GLU A 157 -0.53 -12.51 -2.12
N SER A 158 -0.59 -12.58 -3.45
CA SER A 158 -1.79 -12.19 -4.22
C SER A 158 -2.99 -13.12 -3.97
N ILE A 159 -2.76 -14.43 -3.84
CA ILE A 159 -3.81 -15.43 -3.58
C ILE A 159 -4.34 -15.28 -2.15
N GLU A 160 -3.48 -14.99 -1.18
CA GLU A 160 -3.91 -14.73 0.19
C GLU A 160 -4.83 -13.51 0.25
N LEU A 161 -4.44 -12.44 -0.45
CA LEU A 161 -5.12 -11.15 -0.41
C LEU A 161 -6.43 -11.11 -1.22
N VAL A 162 -6.54 -11.85 -2.31
CA VAL A 162 -7.73 -11.79 -3.17
C VAL A 162 -8.98 -12.29 -2.42
N PRO A 163 -10.07 -11.50 -2.33
CA PRO A 163 -11.24 -11.88 -1.55
C PRO A 163 -12.12 -12.95 -2.22
N SER A 164 -12.01 -13.12 -3.54
CA SER A 164 -12.81 -14.08 -4.30
C SER A 164 -12.20 -15.48 -4.24
N TYR A 165 -12.96 -16.46 -3.75
CA TYR A 165 -12.55 -17.88 -3.73
C TYR A 165 -12.33 -18.45 -5.14
N ASP A 166 -13.16 -18.06 -6.10
CA ASP A 166 -13.00 -18.49 -7.49
C ASP A 166 -11.64 -18.02 -8.06
N LEU A 167 -11.26 -16.76 -7.76
CA LEU A 167 -9.94 -16.26 -8.14
C LEU A 167 -8.81 -16.93 -7.37
N LYS A 168 -8.99 -17.26 -6.08
CA LYS A 168 -7.98 -18.03 -5.33
C LYS A 168 -7.68 -19.36 -6.02
N ILE A 169 -8.72 -20.07 -6.48
CA ILE A 169 -8.57 -21.35 -7.20
C ILE A 169 -7.87 -21.14 -8.55
N GLN A 170 -8.35 -20.20 -9.36
CA GLN A 170 -7.75 -19.91 -10.66
C GLN A 170 -6.27 -19.54 -10.54
N TRP A 171 -5.94 -18.62 -9.63
CA TRP A 171 -4.59 -18.10 -9.47
C TRP A 171 -3.64 -19.14 -8.85
N SER A 172 -4.15 -19.99 -7.97
CA SER A 172 -3.40 -21.14 -7.46
C SER A 172 -3.16 -22.19 -8.54
N SER A 173 -4.14 -22.43 -9.43
CA SER A 173 -3.97 -23.31 -10.59
C SER A 173 -2.85 -22.82 -11.50
N ASP A 174 -2.82 -21.51 -11.78
CA ASP A 174 -1.76 -20.91 -12.60
C ASP A 174 -0.37 -21.12 -11.96
N LEU A 175 -0.24 -20.90 -10.65
CA LEU A 175 1.02 -21.11 -9.92
C LEU A 175 1.40 -22.61 -9.87
N ILE A 176 0.45 -23.51 -9.73
CA ILE A 176 0.67 -24.95 -9.79
C ILE A 176 1.21 -25.35 -11.16
N ASP A 177 0.60 -24.86 -12.23
CA ASP A 177 1.05 -25.15 -13.59
C ASP A 177 2.44 -24.59 -13.85
N ILE A 178 2.74 -23.39 -13.34
CA ILE A 178 4.09 -22.83 -13.35
C ILE A 178 5.08 -23.78 -12.68
N TYR A 179 4.77 -24.30 -11.49
CA TYR A 179 5.67 -25.22 -10.79
C TYR A 179 5.81 -26.57 -11.51
N ILE A 180 4.72 -27.13 -12.04
CA ILE A 180 4.76 -28.37 -12.84
C ILE A 180 5.65 -28.18 -14.07
N ASN A 181 5.50 -27.08 -14.80
CA ASN A 181 6.30 -26.76 -15.97
C ASN A 181 7.80 -26.60 -15.65
N ASN A 182 8.12 -26.28 -14.41
CA ASN A 182 9.49 -26.19 -13.90
C ASN A 182 9.94 -27.46 -13.14
N SER A 183 9.22 -28.57 -13.27
CA SER A 183 9.50 -29.87 -12.59
C SER A 183 9.53 -29.79 -11.06
N LYS A 184 8.82 -28.81 -10.47
CA LYS A 184 8.71 -28.54 -9.03
C LYS A 184 7.41 -29.12 -8.46
N ILE A 185 7.28 -30.44 -8.50
CA ILE A 185 6.03 -31.13 -8.14
C ILE A 185 5.70 -30.97 -6.65
N ASN A 186 6.71 -30.97 -5.77
CA ASN A 186 6.48 -30.78 -4.33
C ASN A 186 5.95 -29.38 -4.02
N GLU A 187 6.51 -28.36 -4.65
CA GLU A 187 6.03 -26.98 -4.52
C GLU A 187 4.61 -26.82 -5.04
N SER A 188 4.27 -27.53 -6.13
CA SER A 188 2.90 -27.59 -6.64
C SER A 188 1.91 -28.15 -5.61
N LYS A 189 2.30 -29.21 -4.88
CA LYS A 189 1.48 -29.77 -3.79
C LYS A 189 1.31 -28.80 -2.62
N ASN A 190 2.37 -28.08 -2.26
CA ASN A 190 2.32 -27.08 -1.20
C ASN A 190 1.33 -25.95 -1.54
N VAL A 191 1.25 -25.54 -2.82
CA VAL A 191 0.26 -24.54 -3.27
C VAL A 191 -1.16 -25.09 -3.17
N LEU A 192 -1.39 -26.36 -3.52
CA LEU A 192 -2.71 -26.98 -3.37
C LEU A 192 -3.14 -27.06 -1.90
N GLU A 193 -2.23 -27.43 -1.00
CA GLU A 193 -2.50 -27.44 0.45
C GLU A 193 -2.77 -26.03 0.98
N PHE A 194 -1.98 -25.05 0.55
CA PHE A 194 -2.22 -23.64 0.86
C PHE A 194 -3.60 -23.18 0.39
N LEU A 195 -3.99 -23.47 -0.85
CA LEU A 195 -5.31 -23.14 -1.40
C LEU A 195 -6.43 -23.73 -0.55
N LYS A 196 -6.33 -25.01 -0.18
CA LYS A 196 -7.33 -25.69 0.66
C LYS A 196 -7.52 -25.02 2.02
N ASN A 197 -6.44 -24.50 2.61
CA ASN A 197 -6.50 -23.75 3.87
C ASN A 197 -7.12 -22.35 3.70
N GLN A 198 -7.18 -21.82 2.48
CA GLN A 198 -7.72 -20.49 2.19
C GLN A 198 -9.21 -20.50 1.82
N ILE A 199 -9.73 -21.63 1.33
CA ILE A 199 -11.13 -21.81 0.95
C ILE A 199 -11.84 -22.59 2.06
N ASP A 200 -12.32 -21.87 3.09
CA ASP A 200 -13.11 -22.49 4.15
C ASP A 200 -14.58 -22.59 3.71
N ASP A 201 -15.11 -23.81 3.81
CA ASP A 201 -16.41 -24.30 3.33
C ASP A 201 -16.63 -24.28 1.79
N ASP A 202 -16.71 -25.49 1.21
CA ASP A 202 -17.12 -25.81 -0.18
C ASP A 202 -18.49 -25.19 -0.60
N ILE A 203 -19.19 -24.56 0.34
CA ILE A 203 -20.51 -23.94 0.16
C ILE A 203 -20.42 -22.71 -0.77
N ASN A 204 -19.32 -21.96 -0.73
CA ASN A 204 -19.18 -20.69 -1.45
C ASN A 204 -18.58 -20.82 -2.86
N LEU A 205 -18.20 -22.03 -3.27
CA LEU A 205 -17.59 -22.28 -4.58
C LEU A 205 -18.63 -22.50 -5.67
N SER A 206 -18.41 -21.91 -6.84
CA SER A 206 -19.19 -22.25 -8.03
C SER A 206 -18.96 -23.72 -8.44
N ASN A 207 -19.92 -24.33 -9.13
CA ASN A 207 -19.76 -25.70 -9.63
C ASN A 207 -18.56 -25.85 -10.60
N SER A 208 -18.25 -24.80 -11.35
CA SER A 208 -17.08 -24.73 -12.22
C SER A 208 -15.81 -24.89 -11.38
N GLU A 209 -15.67 -24.10 -10.33
CA GLU A 209 -14.46 -24.10 -9.52
C GLU A 209 -14.30 -25.34 -8.66
N LYS A 210 -15.40 -25.98 -8.24
CA LYS A 210 -15.34 -27.33 -7.65
C LYS A 210 -14.76 -28.36 -8.61
N ASN A 211 -15.09 -28.26 -9.90
CA ASN A 211 -14.54 -29.17 -10.91
C ASN A 211 -13.07 -28.85 -11.19
N ASN A 212 -12.69 -27.57 -11.24
CA ASN A 212 -11.30 -27.15 -11.41
C ASN A 212 -10.43 -27.64 -10.25
N LEU A 213 -10.88 -27.49 -9.00
CA LEU A 213 -10.16 -27.98 -7.83
C LEU A 213 -9.94 -29.50 -7.90
N LYS A 214 -10.98 -30.29 -8.21
CA LYS A 214 -10.86 -31.75 -8.39
C LYS A 214 -9.92 -32.12 -9.53
N PHE A 215 -9.94 -31.36 -10.63
CA PHE A 215 -9.03 -31.59 -11.74
C PHE A 215 -7.57 -31.36 -11.34
N ILE A 216 -7.28 -30.29 -10.60
CA ILE A 216 -5.95 -29.98 -10.07
C ILE A 216 -5.48 -31.11 -9.13
N GLU A 217 -6.34 -31.58 -8.23
CA GLU A 217 -6.04 -32.70 -7.33
C GLU A 217 -5.66 -33.96 -8.09
N ALA A 218 -6.51 -34.39 -9.04
CA ALA A 218 -6.27 -35.58 -9.85
C ALA A 218 -4.98 -35.45 -10.70
N LYS A 219 -4.72 -34.27 -11.25
CA LYS A 219 -3.50 -33.98 -12.02
C LYS A 219 -2.25 -34.16 -11.17
N LEU A 220 -2.24 -33.62 -9.96
CA LEU A 220 -1.09 -33.73 -9.05
C LEU A 220 -0.90 -35.15 -8.51
N GLU A 221 -1.98 -35.88 -8.26
CA GLU A 221 -1.92 -37.29 -7.88
C GLU A 221 -1.29 -38.14 -8.99
N TYR A 222 -1.71 -37.95 -10.24
CA TYR A 222 -1.13 -38.63 -11.39
C TYR A 222 0.37 -38.37 -11.55
N LEU A 223 0.80 -37.11 -11.40
CA LEU A 223 2.21 -36.72 -11.52
C LEU A 223 3.10 -37.19 -10.35
N SER A 224 2.50 -37.74 -9.30
CA SER A 224 3.20 -38.22 -8.10
C SER A 224 3.49 -39.71 -8.11
N ASN A 225 2.88 -40.45 -9.04
CA ASN A 225 3.03 -41.89 -9.24
C ASN A 225 4.00 -42.17 -10.39
#